data_AF-A0A231UU11-F1
#
_entry.id   AF-A0A231UU11-F1
#
_cell.length_a   1.000
_cell.length_b   1.000
_cell.length_c   1.000
_cell.angle_alpha   90.00
_cell.angle_beta   90.00
_cell.angle_gamma   90.00
#
_symmetry.space_group_name_H-M   'P 1'
#
loop_
_entity.id
_entity.type
_entity.pdbx_description
1 polymer ?
#
loop_
_entity_poly.entity_id
_entity_poly.type
_entity_poly.pdbx_seq_one_letter_code
_entity_poly.pdbx_strand_id
1 'polypeptide(L)'
;MLISLLQRVMPFRRRLAWSAILGMFVGAILVNSFAYELEQFNSVSRVFLRNGTTSLRSFNTEGLPVSQDPRQQREFISPFYVVHYGLIHSKTCPQFGEASSYHWKNDSTEKYWNAPPKTLSSDIFRISADWVVNNIARDDNGNAHLFYEFDWPYANLNGAPLTAPWWSGLTDAVAILLMLRAHDCLGGDKYLDSARDLYDSVVTPFADGGSLTRLNGLPWVEEYADDHIAENDLSRVLNGMVYAYHGIRALEEREQVARYAPSFRAAIYKNADLFSKGYWSYYDNIGNASNIKYHAINLALLKDPRIAEEASMQVEKKWAIGHRFPIVFYLLEGPLSVAKIHFALISVLIISLCGLVASVGFHVLQRKKSR
;
A
#
# COMPACT_ATOMS: atom_id res chain seq x y z
N MET A 1 11.03 14.29 41.98
CA MET A 1 11.40 13.52 43.19
C MET A 1 12.28 12.30 42.88
N LEU A 2 11.96 11.46 41.88
CA LEU A 2 12.80 10.29 41.52
C LEU A 2 14.20 10.69 40.99
N ILE A 3 14.26 11.71 40.13
CA ILE A 3 15.50 12.23 39.54
C ILE A 3 16.44 12.84 40.60
N SER A 4 15.91 13.50 41.62
CA SER A 4 16.70 14.10 42.71
C SER A 4 17.27 13.05 43.67
N LEU A 5 16.59 11.91 43.84
CA LEU A 5 17.08 10.79 44.67
C LEU A 5 18.23 10.05 43.98
N LEU A 6 18.09 9.77 42.68
CA LEU A 6 19.14 9.15 41.84
C LEU A 6 20.41 10.03 41.77
N GLN A 7 20.27 11.35 41.93
CA GLN A 7 21.36 12.32 41.97
C GLN A 7 22.17 12.35 43.28
N ARG A 8 21.80 11.63 44.33
CA ARG A 8 22.61 11.57 45.57
C ARG A 8 23.36 10.26 45.75
N VAL A 9 22.89 9.16 45.17
CA VAL A 9 23.37 7.81 45.52
C VAL A 9 24.22 7.16 44.42
N MET A 10 24.05 7.53 43.14
CA MET A 10 24.79 6.86 42.06
C MET A 10 26.12 7.53 41.72
N PRO A 11 27.21 6.79 41.47
CA PRO A 11 28.46 7.33 40.97
C PRO A 11 28.29 7.94 39.56
N PHE A 12 29.10 8.95 39.24
CA PHE A 12 29.00 9.72 37.99
C PHE A 12 28.94 8.85 36.73
N ARG A 13 29.80 7.82 36.63
CA ARG A 13 29.82 6.88 35.51
C ARG A 13 28.48 6.15 35.31
N ARG A 14 27.80 5.77 36.40
CA ARG A 14 26.47 5.13 36.33
C ARG A 14 25.40 6.12 35.84
N ARG A 15 25.47 7.39 36.25
CA ARG A 15 24.53 8.41 35.77
C ARG A 15 24.70 8.71 34.29
N LEU A 16 25.94 8.81 33.83
CA LEU A 16 26.25 8.98 32.40
C LEU A 16 25.72 7.81 31.57
N ALA A 17 25.93 6.58 32.04
CA ALA A 17 25.38 5.38 31.40
C ALA A 17 23.85 5.40 31.36
N TRP A 18 23.17 5.78 32.45
CA TRP A 18 21.71 5.93 32.46
C TRP A 18 21.21 7.00 31.49
N SER A 19 21.90 8.15 31.39
CA SER A 19 21.57 9.18 30.40
C SER A 19 21.75 8.66 28.97
N ALA A 20 22.81 7.89 28.70
CA ALA A 20 23.00 7.25 27.40
C ALA A 20 21.87 6.27 27.08
N ILE A 21 21.49 5.40 28.03
CA ILE A 21 20.38 4.44 27.88
C ILE A 21 19.06 5.16 27.61
N LEU A 22 18.76 6.21 28.37
CA LEU A 22 17.55 7.00 28.15
C LEU A 22 17.57 7.66 26.77
N GLY A 23 18.71 8.21 26.35
CA GLY A 23 18.89 8.76 25.00
C GLY A 23 18.66 7.71 23.91
N MET A 24 19.22 6.51 24.06
CA MET A 24 18.99 5.39 23.13
C MET A 24 17.51 4.99 23.07
N PHE A 25 16.82 4.96 24.22
CA PHE A 25 15.38 4.68 24.27
C PHE A 25 14.55 5.74 23.53
N VAL A 26 14.87 7.03 23.73
CA VAL A 26 14.24 8.12 22.97
C VAL A 26 14.54 7.98 21.47
N GLY A 27 15.78 7.65 21.10
CA GLY A 27 16.14 7.39 19.70
C GLY A 27 15.32 6.25 19.08
N ALA A 28 15.10 5.16 19.81
CA ALA A 28 14.27 4.05 19.34
C ALA A 28 12.79 4.45 19.20
N ILE A 29 12.26 5.32 20.07
CA ILE A 29 10.92 5.89 19.91
C ILE A 29 10.86 6.72 18.63
N LEU A 30 11.83 7.61 18.40
CA LEU A 30 11.88 8.44 17.19
C LEU A 30 11.92 7.60 15.92
N VAL A 31 12.80 6.60 15.87
CA VAL A 31 12.89 5.70 14.70
C VAL A 31 11.55 5.00 14.43
N ASN A 32 10.89 4.49 15.47
CA ASN A 32 9.57 3.87 15.29
C ASN A 32 8.51 4.87 14.81
N SER A 33 8.51 6.09 15.36
CA SER A 33 7.56 7.13 14.98
C SER A 33 7.74 7.62 13.55
N PHE A 34 8.96 7.58 13.01
CA PHE A 34 9.29 8.05 11.67
C PHE A 34 9.64 6.91 10.69
N ALA A 35 9.27 5.68 10.99
CA ALA A 35 9.72 4.52 10.23
C ALA A 35 9.25 4.55 8.77
N TYR A 36 8.04 5.07 8.53
CA TYR A 36 7.48 5.22 7.19
C TYR A 36 8.22 6.32 6.39
N GLU A 37 8.49 7.47 7.01
CA GLU A 37 9.24 8.57 6.42
C GLU A 37 10.67 8.14 6.08
N LEU A 38 11.30 7.32 6.92
CA LEU A 38 12.60 6.71 6.63
C LEU A 38 12.55 5.78 5.41
N GLU A 39 11.51 4.96 5.27
CA GLU A 39 11.33 4.13 4.07
C GLU A 39 11.10 4.98 2.81
N GLN A 40 10.29 6.03 2.92
CA GLN A 40 10.02 6.95 1.82
C GLN A 40 11.28 7.71 1.41
N PHE A 41 12.06 8.21 2.37
CA PHE A 41 13.35 8.84 2.14
C PHE A 41 14.31 7.90 1.40
N ASN A 42 14.33 6.61 1.76
CA ASN A 42 15.14 5.61 1.05
C ASN A 42 14.72 5.45 -0.41
N SER A 43 13.41 5.46 -0.67
CA SER A 43 12.87 5.36 -2.03
C SER A 43 13.22 6.59 -2.87
N VAL A 44 13.03 7.80 -2.31
CA VAL A 44 13.39 9.07 -2.94
C VAL A 44 14.90 9.14 -3.22
N SER A 45 15.75 8.71 -2.27
CA SER A 45 17.20 8.72 -2.44
C SER A 45 17.66 7.84 -3.60
N ARG A 46 17.05 6.66 -3.77
CA ARG A 46 17.37 5.77 -4.91
C ARG A 46 16.96 6.38 -6.25
N VAL A 47 15.80 7.00 -6.32
CA VAL A 47 15.36 7.69 -7.54
C VAL A 47 16.26 8.88 -7.83
N PHE A 48 16.67 9.65 -6.83
CA PHE A 48 17.61 10.75 -7.00
C PHE A 48 18.97 10.27 -7.54
N LEU A 49 19.52 9.22 -6.96
CA LEU A 49 20.82 8.67 -7.40
C LEU A 49 20.79 8.13 -8.83
N ARG A 50 19.64 7.66 -9.31
CA ARG A 50 19.51 7.08 -10.66
C ARG A 50 19.07 8.09 -11.72
N ASN A 51 18.09 8.92 -11.38
CA ASN A 51 17.36 9.77 -12.32
C ASN A 51 17.55 11.27 -12.06
N GLY A 52 18.27 11.66 -11.00
CA GLY A 52 18.52 13.07 -10.66
C GLY A 52 17.31 13.81 -10.08
N THR A 53 16.22 13.11 -9.76
CA THR A 53 14.95 13.69 -9.29
C THR A 53 14.56 13.11 -7.94
N THR A 54 13.93 13.93 -7.10
CA THR A 54 13.44 13.52 -5.78
C THR A 54 11.97 13.11 -5.79
N SER A 55 11.30 13.16 -6.95
CA SER A 55 9.88 12.83 -7.04
C SER A 55 9.68 11.39 -7.49
N LEU A 56 8.99 10.58 -6.67
CA LEU A 56 8.53 9.25 -7.08
C LEU A 56 7.39 9.32 -8.13
N ARG A 57 6.74 10.48 -8.20
CA ARG A 57 5.65 10.80 -9.11
C ARG A 57 5.75 12.22 -9.60
N SER A 58 5.62 12.41 -10.90
CA SER A 58 5.34 13.70 -11.51
C SER A 58 3.89 13.70 -12.00
N PHE A 59 3.42 14.86 -12.46
CA PHE A 59 2.13 14.98 -13.13
C PHE A 59 2.39 15.63 -14.49
N ASN A 60 1.76 15.11 -15.54
CA ASN A 60 1.86 15.71 -16.87
C ASN A 60 1.05 17.01 -16.96
N THR A 61 1.01 17.64 -18.13
CA THR A 61 0.29 18.91 -18.37
C THR A 61 -1.21 18.83 -18.14
N GLU A 62 -1.79 17.62 -18.20
CA GLU A 62 -3.21 17.36 -17.96
C GLU A 62 -3.50 17.01 -16.50
N GLY A 63 -2.46 16.87 -15.67
CA GLY A 63 -2.59 16.46 -14.27
C GLY A 63 -2.66 14.95 -14.05
N LEU A 64 -2.36 14.13 -15.07
CA LEU A 64 -2.26 12.67 -14.91
C LEU A 64 -0.93 12.28 -14.25
N PRO A 65 -0.94 11.28 -13.35
CA PRO A 65 0.25 10.85 -12.63
C PRO A 65 1.21 10.09 -13.55
N VAL A 66 2.44 10.56 -13.63
CA VAL A 66 3.55 9.93 -14.34
C VAL A 66 4.47 9.29 -13.32
N SER A 67 4.73 8.00 -13.47
CA SER A 67 5.53 7.20 -12.54
C SER A 67 6.97 7.08 -13.02
N GLN A 68 7.88 7.09 -12.04
CA GLN A 68 9.30 6.83 -12.24
C GLN A 68 9.68 5.64 -11.36
N ASP A 69 10.03 4.52 -11.99
CA ASP A 69 10.61 3.37 -11.27
C ASP A 69 12.10 3.34 -11.60
N PRO A 70 12.99 3.20 -10.60
CA PRO A 70 14.41 3.05 -10.91
C PRO A 70 14.61 1.86 -11.85
N ARG A 71 13.92 0.73 -11.70
CA ARG A 71 14.09 -0.45 -12.56
C ARG A 71 13.68 -0.22 -14.01
N GLN A 72 12.90 0.82 -14.31
CA GLN A 72 12.49 1.19 -15.66
C GLN A 72 13.42 2.28 -16.24
N GLN A 73 13.66 2.24 -17.55
CA GLN A 73 14.48 3.25 -18.23
C GLN A 73 13.69 4.52 -18.60
N ARG A 74 12.36 4.43 -18.69
CA ARG A 74 11.48 5.51 -19.15
C ARG A 74 10.38 5.77 -18.13
N GLU A 75 9.88 6.99 -18.15
CA GLU A 75 8.66 7.35 -17.44
C GLU A 75 7.46 6.62 -18.07
N PHE A 76 6.48 6.27 -17.26
CA PHE A 76 5.28 5.57 -17.73
C PHE A 76 4.04 6.03 -16.95
N ILE A 77 2.88 5.92 -17.59
CA ILE A 77 1.58 6.09 -16.93
C ILE A 77 1.13 4.70 -16.51
N SER A 78 0.96 4.50 -15.20
CA SER A 78 0.39 3.26 -14.68
C SER A 78 -1.11 3.46 -14.48
N PRO A 79 -1.96 2.59 -15.06
CA PRO A 79 -3.41 2.72 -14.94
C PRO A 79 -3.89 2.77 -13.48
N PHE A 80 -3.29 1.98 -12.58
CA PHE A 80 -3.61 2.03 -11.15
C PHE A 80 -3.48 3.42 -10.56
N TYR A 81 -2.44 4.17 -10.92
CA TYR A 81 -2.26 5.50 -10.35
C TYR A 81 -3.22 6.52 -10.96
N VAL A 82 -3.54 6.43 -12.26
CA VAL A 82 -4.60 7.27 -12.84
C VAL A 82 -5.91 7.07 -12.07
N VAL A 83 -6.27 5.82 -11.79
CA VAL A 83 -7.46 5.45 -11.04
C VAL A 83 -7.38 5.94 -9.58
N HIS A 84 -6.27 5.67 -8.90
CA HIS A 84 -6.06 6.03 -7.49
C HIS A 84 -6.14 7.54 -7.26
N TYR A 85 -5.46 8.35 -8.08
CA TYR A 85 -5.57 9.80 -7.99
C TYR A 85 -6.96 10.27 -8.42
N GLY A 86 -7.58 9.65 -9.42
CA GLY A 86 -8.97 9.92 -9.77
C GLY A 86 -9.92 9.77 -8.58
N LEU A 87 -9.75 8.71 -7.77
CA LEU A 87 -10.52 8.48 -6.55
C LEU A 87 -10.25 9.55 -5.49
N ILE A 88 -9.01 10.02 -5.34
CA ILE A 88 -8.68 11.13 -4.43
C ILE A 88 -9.35 12.43 -4.92
N HIS A 89 -9.24 12.74 -6.21
CA HIS A 89 -9.83 13.94 -6.81
C HIS A 89 -11.37 13.90 -6.81
N SER A 90 -12.00 12.72 -6.89
CA SER A 90 -13.46 12.55 -6.80
C SER A 90 -14.07 13.08 -5.49
N LYS A 91 -13.24 13.31 -4.45
CA LYS A 91 -13.65 13.94 -3.19
C LYS A 91 -14.15 15.38 -3.36
N THR A 92 -13.91 16.03 -4.50
CA THR A 92 -14.53 17.33 -4.81
C THR A 92 -16.01 17.23 -5.13
N CYS A 93 -16.53 16.01 -5.36
CA CYS A 93 -17.92 15.81 -5.68
C CYS A 93 -18.82 16.05 -4.46
N PRO A 94 -20.00 16.70 -4.61
CA PRO A 94 -20.91 16.95 -3.49
C PRO A 94 -21.33 15.70 -2.71
N GLN A 95 -21.42 14.56 -3.39
CA GLN A 95 -21.81 13.26 -2.84
C GLN A 95 -20.71 12.62 -1.97
N PHE A 96 -19.49 13.16 -1.97
CA PHE A 96 -18.42 12.61 -1.14
C PHE A 96 -18.75 12.73 0.35
N GLY A 97 -18.74 11.60 1.06
CA GLY A 97 -19.11 11.54 2.47
C GLY A 97 -20.60 11.32 2.71
N GLU A 98 -21.44 11.28 1.67
CA GLU A 98 -22.80 10.76 1.80
C GLU A 98 -22.72 9.25 2.07
N ALA A 99 -23.20 8.85 3.25
CA ALA A 99 -23.11 7.46 3.73
C ALA A 99 -24.00 6.47 2.96
N SER A 100 -24.67 6.90 1.90
CA SER A 100 -25.76 6.16 1.25
C SER A 100 -25.28 5.02 0.34
N SER A 101 -24.07 5.08 -0.24
CA SER A 101 -23.60 4.06 -1.18
C SER A 101 -22.13 3.65 -1.00
N TYR A 102 -21.84 2.38 -1.27
CA TYR A 102 -20.57 1.74 -0.95
C TYR A 102 -19.36 2.40 -1.60
N HIS A 103 -19.45 2.82 -2.86
CA HIS A 103 -18.33 3.40 -3.61
C HIS A 103 -17.90 4.78 -3.10
N TRP A 104 -18.73 5.50 -2.34
CA TRP A 104 -18.37 6.79 -1.73
C TRP A 104 -17.61 6.69 -0.40
N LYS A 105 -17.41 5.47 0.12
CA LYS A 105 -16.73 5.25 1.39
C LYS A 105 -15.25 5.67 1.34
N ASN A 106 -14.75 6.11 2.50
CA ASN A 106 -13.35 6.50 2.65
C ASN A 106 -12.41 5.29 2.58
N ASP A 107 -11.24 5.49 1.98
CA ASP A 107 -10.16 4.51 1.95
C ASP A 107 -9.17 4.80 3.09
N SER A 108 -9.13 3.90 4.08
CA SER A 108 -8.26 4.04 5.25
C SER A 108 -6.77 3.88 4.91
N THR A 109 -6.46 3.33 3.75
CA THR A 109 -5.09 3.08 3.27
C THR A 109 -4.48 4.29 2.58
N GLU A 110 -5.28 5.29 2.18
CA GLU A 110 -4.85 6.46 1.39
C GLU A 110 -3.60 7.14 1.96
N LYS A 111 -3.54 7.28 3.29
CA LYS A 111 -2.40 7.88 4.01
C LYS A 111 -1.07 7.13 3.85
N TYR A 112 -1.10 5.87 3.43
CA TYR A 112 0.10 5.06 3.20
C TYR A 112 0.51 5.05 1.72
N TRP A 113 -0.33 5.59 0.83
CA TRP A 113 0.04 5.79 -0.56
C TRP A 113 0.89 7.05 -0.71
N ASN A 114 1.91 6.96 -1.55
CA ASN A 114 2.90 8.03 -1.69
C ASN A 114 2.29 9.22 -2.43
N ALA A 115 2.58 10.42 -1.93
CA ALA A 115 2.36 11.72 -2.59
C ALA A 115 0.89 12.06 -2.89
N PRO A 116 0.03 12.28 -1.88
CA PRO A 116 -1.30 12.84 -2.14
C PRO A 116 -1.18 14.18 -2.88
N PRO A 117 -2.15 14.52 -3.75
CA PRO A 117 -2.14 15.80 -4.45
C PRO A 117 -2.24 16.94 -3.43
N LYS A 118 -1.53 18.05 -3.68
CA LYS A 118 -1.56 19.23 -2.78
C LYS A 118 -2.95 19.84 -2.67
N THR A 119 -3.71 19.79 -3.76
CA THR A 119 -5.06 20.33 -3.87
C THR A 119 -5.93 19.36 -4.65
N LEU A 120 -7.17 19.19 -4.20
CA LEU A 120 -8.17 18.45 -4.95
C LEU A 120 -8.64 19.28 -6.16
N SER A 121 -9.14 18.61 -7.20
CA SER A 121 -9.52 19.23 -8.48
C SER A 121 -10.57 18.37 -9.17
N SER A 122 -11.73 18.97 -9.44
CA SER A 122 -12.81 18.33 -10.20
C SER A 122 -12.42 18.11 -11.67
N ASP A 123 -11.53 18.93 -12.21
CA ASP A 123 -11.03 18.77 -13.57
C ASP A 123 -10.14 17.54 -13.69
N ILE A 124 -9.20 17.34 -12.74
CA ILE A 124 -8.36 16.14 -12.71
C ILE A 124 -9.20 14.89 -12.46
N PHE A 125 -10.24 14.97 -11.62
CA PHE A 125 -11.19 13.86 -11.46
C PHE A 125 -11.83 13.46 -12.80
N ARG A 126 -12.36 14.42 -13.56
CA ARG A 126 -12.94 14.17 -14.88
C ARG A 126 -11.91 13.62 -15.86
N ILE A 127 -10.71 14.21 -15.91
CA ILE A 127 -9.62 13.76 -16.78
C ILE A 127 -9.23 12.30 -16.46
N SER A 128 -9.08 11.94 -15.18
CA SER A 128 -8.82 10.55 -14.78
C SER A 128 -9.94 9.61 -15.19
N ALA A 129 -11.21 10.01 -15.03
CA ALA A 129 -12.35 9.18 -15.39
C ALA A 129 -12.46 8.98 -16.91
N ASP A 130 -12.32 10.05 -17.68
CA ASP A 130 -12.30 10.01 -19.14
C ASP A 130 -11.10 9.20 -19.66
N TRP A 131 -9.94 9.30 -19.00
CA TRP A 131 -8.77 8.49 -19.33
C TRP A 131 -9.08 7.00 -19.20
N VAL A 132 -9.74 6.56 -18.12
CA VAL A 132 -10.12 5.15 -17.94
C VAL A 132 -11.03 4.69 -19.10
N VAL A 133 -12.11 5.43 -19.39
CA VAL A 133 -13.04 5.08 -20.48
C VAL A 133 -12.31 4.96 -21.82
N ASN A 134 -11.35 5.86 -22.09
CA ASN A 134 -10.63 5.89 -23.36
C ASN A 134 -9.47 4.87 -23.45
N ASN A 135 -9.06 4.26 -22.34
CA ASN A 135 -7.91 3.34 -22.29
C ASN A 135 -8.30 1.90 -21.88
N ILE A 136 -9.59 1.63 -21.66
CA ILE A 136 -10.08 0.25 -21.65
C ILE A 136 -9.90 -0.31 -23.06
N ALA A 137 -9.15 -1.40 -23.17
CA ALA A 137 -9.06 -2.19 -24.39
C ALA A 137 -9.52 -3.62 -24.12
N ARG A 138 -9.85 -4.35 -25.18
CA ARG A 138 -10.32 -5.73 -25.09
C ARG A 138 -9.22 -6.71 -25.47
N ASP A 139 -9.12 -7.81 -24.72
CA ASP A 139 -8.28 -8.95 -25.09
C ASP A 139 -8.89 -9.76 -26.26
N ASP A 140 -8.20 -10.83 -26.67
CA ASP A 140 -8.65 -11.72 -27.75
C ASP A 140 -9.96 -12.47 -27.42
N ASN A 141 -10.31 -12.59 -26.13
CA ASN A 141 -11.56 -13.19 -25.66
C ASN A 141 -12.69 -12.16 -25.48
N GLY A 142 -12.42 -10.87 -25.71
CA GLY A 142 -13.35 -9.77 -25.58
C GLY A 142 -13.47 -9.18 -24.17
N ASN A 143 -12.64 -9.59 -23.21
CA ASN A 143 -12.60 -9.03 -21.86
C ASN A 143 -11.95 -7.66 -21.85
N ALA A 144 -12.55 -6.72 -21.13
CA ALA A 144 -12.13 -5.33 -20.99
C ALA A 144 -11.09 -5.16 -19.85
N HIS A 145 -9.93 -4.60 -20.19
CA HIS A 145 -8.82 -4.38 -19.26
C HIS A 145 -8.18 -3.01 -19.42
N LEU A 146 -7.63 -2.51 -18.32
CA LEU A 146 -6.64 -1.44 -18.33
C LEU A 146 -5.23 -2.03 -18.45
N PHE A 147 -4.74 -2.18 -19.67
CA PHE A 147 -3.42 -2.78 -19.92
C PHE A 147 -2.26 -1.90 -19.44
N TYR A 148 -1.22 -2.59 -18.98
CA TYR A 148 0.06 -2.06 -18.58
C TYR A 148 1.03 -2.22 -19.75
N GLU A 149 1.32 -1.11 -20.43
CA GLU A 149 2.19 -1.05 -21.62
C GLU A 149 3.70 -0.99 -21.27
N PHE A 150 4.09 -1.65 -20.19
CA PHE A 150 5.48 -1.72 -19.73
C PHE A 150 5.74 -3.01 -18.96
N ASP A 151 6.93 -3.59 -19.14
CA ASP A 151 7.33 -4.79 -18.39
C ASP A 151 7.38 -4.50 -16.90
N TRP A 152 7.10 -5.48 -16.04
CA TRP A 152 7.20 -5.29 -14.59
C TRP A 152 8.04 -6.39 -13.94
N PRO A 153 9.20 -6.04 -13.33
CA PRO A 153 10.07 -7.01 -12.68
C PRO A 153 9.54 -7.34 -11.29
N TYR A 154 8.43 -8.08 -11.24
CA TYR A 154 7.86 -8.59 -10.01
C TYR A 154 8.67 -9.78 -9.50
N ALA A 155 9.13 -9.71 -8.25
CA ALA A 155 10.01 -10.74 -7.70
C ALA A 155 9.25 -12.05 -7.47
N ASN A 156 9.88 -13.17 -7.84
CA ASN A 156 9.44 -14.55 -7.58
C ASN A 156 8.30 -15.12 -8.45
N LEU A 157 7.99 -14.52 -9.61
CA LEU A 157 7.26 -15.23 -10.68
C LEU A 157 8.21 -16.16 -11.46
N ASN A 158 8.83 -17.11 -10.77
CA ASN A 158 9.82 -18.06 -11.34
C ASN A 158 10.99 -17.40 -12.11
N GLY A 159 11.29 -16.14 -11.82
CA GLY A 159 12.37 -15.39 -12.46
C GLY A 159 12.00 -14.69 -13.77
N ALA A 160 10.74 -14.76 -14.21
CA ALA A 160 10.24 -14.03 -15.38
C ALA A 160 9.59 -12.70 -14.95
N PRO A 161 9.90 -11.56 -15.59
CA PRO A 161 9.12 -10.34 -15.44
C PRO A 161 7.73 -10.50 -16.07
N LEU A 162 6.75 -9.73 -15.62
CA LEU A 162 5.52 -9.50 -16.40
C LEU A 162 5.93 -8.79 -17.69
N THR A 163 5.47 -9.28 -18.83
CA THR A 163 5.81 -8.70 -20.14
C THR A 163 4.64 -7.90 -20.66
N ALA A 164 4.90 -6.70 -21.18
CA ALA A 164 3.84 -5.89 -21.76
C ALA A 164 3.24 -6.55 -23.02
N PRO A 165 1.91 -6.43 -23.26
CA PRO A 165 0.91 -5.90 -22.34
C PRO A 165 0.47 -6.94 -21.30
N TRP A 166 0.26 -6.51 -20.07
CA TRP A 166 -0.34 -7.32 -18.99
C TRP A 166 -1.45 -6.52 -18.29
N TRP A 167 -2.28 -7.13 -17.48
CA TRP A 167 -3.37 -6.43 -16.78
C TRP A 167 -3.39 -6.73 -15.28
N SER A 168 -4.24 -6.00 -14.57
CA SER A 168 -4.32 -6.09 -13.12
C SER A 168 -5.76 -6.13 -12.66
N GLY A 169 -6.19 -7.27 -12.12
CA GLY A 169 -7.54 -7.42 -11.56
C GLY A 169 -7.80 -6.48 -10.38
N LEU A 170 -6.75 -6.08 -9.64
CA LEU A 170 -6.83 -4.96 -8.68
C LEU A 170 -7.25 -3.68 -9.41
N THR A 171 -6.52 -3.33 -10.47
CA THR A 171 -6.68 -2.03 -11.14
C THR A 171 -8.04 -1.93 -11.80
N ASP A 172 -8.45 -2.97 -12.53
CA ASP A 172 -9.75 -3.06 -13.18
C ASP A 172 -10.88 -2.95 -12.16
N ALA A 173 -10.79 -3.67 -11.04
CA ALA A 173 -11.80 -3.62 -9.99
C ALA A 173 -11.82 -2.27 -9.23
N VAL A 174 -10.67 -1.63 -8.99
CA VAL A 174 -10.65 -0.29 -8.37
C VAL A 174 -11.17 0.76 -9.35
N ALA A 175 -10.98 0.58 -10.65
CA ALA A 175 -11.53 1.45 -11.68
C ALA A 175 -13.07 1.44 -11.67
N ILE A 176 -13.71 0.31 -11.33
CA ILE A 176 -15.17 0.26 -11.10
C ILE A 176 -15.60 1.31 -10.07
N LEU A 177 -14.88 1.46 -8.95
CA LEU A 177 -15.20 2.49 -7.95
C LEU A 177 -15.14 3.90 -8.53
N LEU A 178 -14.09 4.18 -9.33
CA LEU A 178 -13.92 5.48 -9.96
C LEU A 178 -15.04 5.75 -10.97
N MET A 179 -15.40 4.76 -11.78
CA MET A 179 -16.46 4.84 -12.77
C MET A 179 -17.83 5.07 -12.13
N LEU A 180 -18.15 4.39 -11.03
CA LEU A 180 -19.38 4.61 -10.28
C LEU A 180 -19.45 6.04 -9.70
N ARG A 181 -18.34 6.56 -9.18
CA ARG A 181 -18.26 7.97 -8.72
C ARG A 181 -18.41 8.95 -9.88
N ALA A 182 -17.78 8.66 -11.02
CA ALA A 182 -17.87 9.49 -12.22
C ALA A 182 -19.30 9.54 -12.76
N HIS A 183 -19.98 8.40 -12.83
CA HIS A 183 -21.39 8.32 -13.20
C HIS A 183 -22.27 9.20 -12.30
N ASP A 184 -22.08 9.14 -10.98
CA ASP A 184 -22.88 9.91 -10.03
C ASP A 184 -22.64 11.43 -10.10
N CYS A 185 -21.41 11.86 -10.43
CA CYS A 185 -21.01 13.27 -10.32
C CYS A 185 -20.94 14.02 -11.65
N LEU A 186 -20.49 13.32 -12.69
CA LEU A 186 -20.25 13.87 -14.02
C LEU A 186 -21.39 13.53 -14.98
N GLY A 187 -22.19 12.51 -14.64
CA GLY A 187 -23.24 11.96 -15.49
C GLY A 187 -22.68 11.18 -16.69
N GLY A 188 -23.57 10.45 -17.37
CA GLY A 188 -23.26 9.74 -18.61
C GLY A 188 -23.09 8.23 -18.43
N ASP A 189 -23.82 7.49 -19.25
CA ASP A 189 -23.89 6.01 -19.18
C ASP A 189 -22.54 5.34 -19.46
N LYS A 190 -21.66 5.99 -20.24
CA LYS A 190 -20.31 5.49 -20.56
C LYS A 190 -19.50 5.05 -19.34
N TYR A 191 -19.66 5.74 -18.21
CA TYR A 191 -18.94 5.38 -16.99
C TYR A 191 -19.54 4.11 -16.36
N LEU A 192 -20.86 4.02 -16.28
CA LEU A 192 -21.52 2.83 -15.75
C LEU A 192 -21.29 1.61 -16.65
N ASP A 193 -21.31 1.79 -17.96
CA ASP A 193 -21.03 0.73 -18.93
C ASP A 193 -19.57 0.26 -18.81
N SER A 194 -18.61 1.19 -18.67
CA SER A 194 -17.21 0.84 -18.38
C SER A 194 -17.06 0.07 -17.06
N ALA A 195 -17.83 0.43 -16.03
CA ALA A 195 -17.83 -0.29 -14.75
C ALA A 195 -18.33 -1.73 -14.90
N ARG A 196 -19.34 -1.97 -15.74
CA ARG A 196 -19.88 -3.30 -16.05
C ARG A 196 -18.90 -4.15 -16.86
N ASP A 197 -18.32 -3.57 -17.91
CA ASP A 197 -17.31 -4.21 -18.74
C ASP A 197 -16.11 -4.69 -17.90
N LEU A 198 -15.60 -3.83 -17.01
CA LEU A 198 -14.51 -4.19 -16.10
C LEU A 198 -14.94 -5.24 -15.06
N TYR A 199 -16.16 -5.15 -14.54
CA TYR A 199 -16.69 -6.15 -13.60
C TYR A 199 -16.72 -7.54 -14.22
N ASP A 200 -17.27 -7.66 -15.42
CA ASP A 200 -17.36 -8.94 -16.13
C ASP A 200 -15.97 -9.55 -16.31
N SER A 201 -15.00 -8.74 -16.74
CA SER A 201 -13.61 -9.15 -16.97
C SER A 201 -12.88 -9.57 -15.69
N VAL A 202 -13.11 -8.87 -14.57
CA VAL A 202 -12.53 -9.23 -13.26
C VAL A 202 -13.05 -10.59 -12.77
N VAL A 203 -14.32 -10.91 -13.02
CA VAL A 203 -14.96 -12.16 -12.56
C VAL A 203 -14.90 -13.30 -13.58
N THR A 204 -14.41 -13.04 -14.80
CA THR A 204 -14.06 -14.07 -15.79
C THR A 204 -12.86 -14.88 -15.30
N PRO A 205 -12.84 -16.23 -15.46
CA PRO A 205 -11.69 -17.06 -15.15
C PRO A 205 -10.41 -16.58 -15.83
N PHE A 206 -9.27 -16.70 -15.14
CA PHE A 206 -7.96 -16.33 -15.69
C PHE A 206 -7.63 -17.07 -16.99
N ALA A 207 -7.96 -18.36 -17.07
CA ALA A 207 -7.79 -19.17 -18.28
C ALA A 207 -8.60 -18.68 -19.49
N ASP A 208 -9.64 -17.87 -19.26
CA ASP A 208 -10.50 -17.28 -20.29
C ASP A 208 -10.19 -15.78 -20.50
N GLY A 209 -9.01 -15.33 -20.06
CA GLY A 209 -8.53 -13.94 -20.19
C GLY A 209 -8.96 -12.99 -19.06
N GLY A 210 -9.71 -13.47 -18.07
CA GLY A 210 -10.12 -12.66 -16.93
C GLY A 210 -9.10 -12.58 -15.78
N SER A 211 -9.54 -12.15 -14.60
CA SER A 211 -8.67 -12.06 -13.41
C SER A 211 -8.98 -13.08 -12.31
N LEU A 212 -9.98 -13.94 -12.50
CA LEU A 212 -10.45 -14.86 -11.46
C LEU A 212 -9.68 -16.19 -11.46
N THR A 213 -8.99 -16.46 -10.36
CA THR A 213 -8.32 -17.73 -10.04
C THR A 213 -8.89 -18.32 -8.75
N ARG A 214 -8.17 -19.28 -8.15
CA ARG A 214 -8.47 -19.88 -6.85
C ARG A 214 -7.26 -19.84 -5.90
N LEU A 215 -7.56 -19.68 -4.61
CA LEU A 215 -6.65 -19.87 -3.49
C LEU A 215 -7.34 -20.74 -2.42
N ASN A 216 -6.77 -21.91 -2.13
CA ASN A 216 -7.39 -22.94 -1.27
C ASN A 216 -8.84 -23.28 -1.69
N GLY A 217 -9.06 -23.39 -3.00
CA GLY A 217 -10.37 -23.70 -3.58
C GLY A 217 -11.39 -22.55 -3.54
N LEU A 218 -11.05 -21.41 -2.93
CA LEU A 218 -11.90 -20.21 -2.86
C LEU A 218 -11.52 -19.24 -4.00
N PRO A 219 -12.48 -18.45 -4.51
CA PRO A 219 -12.20 -17.50 -5.59
C PRO A 219 -11.20 -16.43 -5.16
N TRP A 220 -10.30 -16.05 -6.06
CA TRP A 220 -9.28 -15.04 -5.81
C TRP A 220 -9.05 -14.20 -7.06
N VAL A 221 -8.94 -12.88 -6.92
CA VAL A 221 -8.64 -11.96 -8.03
C VAL A 221 -7.14 -11.72 -8.06
N GLU A 222 -6.51 -11.98 -9.20
CA GLU A 222 -5.08 -11.78 -9.37
C GLU A 222 -4.74 -10.31 -9.64
N GLU A 223 -3.74 -9.76 -8.94
CA GLU A 223 -3.25 -8.39 -9.15
C GLU A 223 -2.33 -8.28 -10.35
N TYR A 224 -1.55 -9.32 -10.63
CA TYR A 224 -0.57 -9.39 -11.70
C TYR A 224 -0.96 -10.52 -12.65
N ALA A 225 -1.77 -10.19 -13.65
CA ALA A 225 -2.27 -11.16 -14.62
C ALA A 225 -1.51 -10.98 -15.96
N ASP A 226 -0.84 -12.04 -16.37
CA ASP A 226 -0.06 -12.15 -17.59
C ASP A 226 -0.29 -13.56 -18.15
N ASP A 227 -0.81 -13.65 -19.36
CA ASP A 227 -1.22 -14.90 -20.02
C ASP A 227 -0.05 -15.85 -20.32
N HIS A 228 1.19 -15.36 -20.25
CA HIS A 228 2.39 -16.19 -20.34
C HIS A 228 2.70 -16.94 -19.03
N ILE A 229 2.02 -16.62 -17.93
CA ILE A 229 2.23 -17.22 -16.61
C ILE A 229 1.17 -18.27 -16.34
N ALA A 230 1.60 -19.48 -15.96
CA ALA A 230 0.66 -20.53 -15.57
C ALA A 230 -0.12 -20.13 -14.30
N GLU A 231 -1.41 -20.47 -14.24
CA GLU A 231 -2.28 -20.09 -13.11
C GLU A 231 -1.74 -20.52 -11.73
N ASN A 232 -1.03 -21.66 -11.68
CA ASN A 232 -0.42 -22.17 -10.44
C ASN A 232 0.76 -21.31 -9.96
N ASP A 233 1.39 -20.55 -10.84
CA ASP A 233 2.54 -19.68 -10.56
C ASP A 233 2.13 -18.24 -10.21
N LEU A 234 0.84 -17.92 -10.28
CA LEU A 234 0.31 -16.60 -9.94
C LEU A 234 0.55 -16.24 -8.46
N SER A 235 0.84 -14.97 -8.23
CA SER A 235 1.32 -14.46 -6.95
C SER A 235 0.26 -14.45 -5.85
N ARG A 236 -1.01 -14.18 -6.21
CA ARG A 236 -2.15 -14.07 -5.29
C ARG A 236 -1.91 -13.01 -4.21
N VAL A 237 -1.75 -11.77 -4.64
CA VAL A 237 -1.46 -10.63 -3.76
C VAL A 237 -2.64 -10.27 -2.86
N LEU A 238 -2.39 -10.07 -1.55
CA LEU A 238 -3.45 -9.83 -0.56
C LEU A 238 -4.16 -8.49 -0.75
N ASN A 239 -3.43 -7.38 -0.86
CA ASN A 239 -4.05 -6.06 -1.08
C ASN A 239 -4.80 -6.05 -2.41
N GLY A 240 -4.23 -6.65 -3.46
CA GLY A 240 -4.87 -7.02 -4.72
C GLY A 240 -6.31 -7.47 -4.56
N MET A 241 -6.46 -8.60 -3.89
CA MET A 241 -7.75 -9.24 -3.64
C MET A 241 -8.71 -8.35 -2.82
N VAL A 242 -8.22 -7.68 -1.77
CA VAL A 242 -9.10 -6.89 -0.90
C VAL A 242 -9.61 -5.63 -1.62
N TYR A 243 -8.77 -4.96 -2.41
CA TYR A 243 -9.21 -3.86 -3.27
C TYR A 243 -10.20 -4.35 -4.32
N ALA A 244 -9.94 -5.51 -4.93
CA ALA A 244 -10.85 -6.07 -5.92
C ALA A 244 -12.24 -6.37 -5.34
N TYR A 245 -12.30 -6.92 -4.12
CA TYR A 245 -13.55 -7.09 -3.40
C TYR A 245 -14.33 -5.77 -3.27
N HIS A 246 -13.68 -4.65 -2.96
CA HIS A 246 -14.38 -3.36 -2.82
C HIS A 246 -15.03 -2.90 -4.12
N GLY A 247 -14.34 -3.05 -5.25
CA GLY A 247 -14.88 -2.74 -6.58
C GLY A 247 -16.10 -3.59 -6.94
N ILE A 248 -15.94 -4.91 -6.86
CA ILE A 248 -17.01 -5.88 -7.12
C ILE A 248 -18.21 -5.64 -6.21
N ARG A 249 -17.98 -5.49 -4.90
CA ARG A 249 -19.06 -5.22 -3.94
C ARG A 249 -19.83 -3.94 -4.26
N ALA A 250 -19.13 -2.91 -4.75
CA ALA A 250 -19.76 -1.63 -5.06
C ALA A 250 -20.70 -1.71 -6.26
N LEU A 251 -20.29 -2.37 -7.35
CA LEU A 251 -21.18 -2.55 -8.50
C LEU A 251 -22.34 -3.48 -8.16
N GLU A 252 -22.07 -4.58 -7.44
CA GLU A 252 -23.13 -5.48 -6.96
C GLU A 252 -24.15 -4.74 -6.08
N GLU A 253 -23.72 -3.81 -5.22
CA GLU A 253 -24.64 -2.95 -4.45
C GLU A 253 -25.48 -2.05 -5.35
N ARG A 254 -24.83 -1.39 -6.31
CA ARG A 254 -25.45 -0.46 -7.25
C ARG A 254 -26.55 -1.14 -8.06
N GLU A 255 -26.31 -2.38 -8.49
CA GLU A 255 -27.22 -3.17 -9.31
C GLU A 255 -28.15 -4.08 -8.49
N GLN A 256 -28.06 -4.03 -7.16
CA GLN A 256 -28.89 -4.81 -6.24
C GLN A 256 -28.79 -6.33 -6.47
N VAL A 257 -27.57 -6.80 -6.79
CA VAL A 257 -27.24 -8.21 -6.95
C VAL A 257 -26.23 -8.64 -5.89
N ALA A 258 -26.13 -9.93 -5.60
CA ALA A 258 -25.09 -10.49 -4.74
C ALA A 258 -24.57 -11.78 -5.36
N ARG A 259 -23.38 -11.73 -5.97
CA ARG A 259 -22.85 -12.84 -6.78
C ARG A 259 -21.47 -13.28 -6.31
N TYR A 260 -20.45 -12.46 -6.50
CA TYR A 260 -19.06 -12.75 -6.16
C TYR A 260 -18.63 -12.09 -4.86
N ALA A 261 -19.16 -10.91 -4.51
CA ALA A 261 -18.69 -10.19 -3.31
C ALA A 261 -18.75 -11.03 -2.01
N PRO A 262 -19.80 -11.84 -1.73
CA PRO A 262 -19.82 -12.68 -0.53
C PRO A 262 -18.72 -13.75 -0.52
N SER A 263 -18.43 -14.38 -1.67
CA SER A 263 -17.42 -15.43 -1.77
C SER A 263 -16.00 -14.86 -1.77
N PHE A 264 -15.81 -13.66 -2.32
CA PHE A 264 -14.55 -12.91 -2.27
C PHE A 264 -14.21 -12.50 -0.84
N ARG A 265 -15.20 -11.97 -0.10
CA ARG A 265 -15.05 -11.69 1.33
C ARG A 265 -14.66 -12.95 2.10
N ALA A 266 -15.33 -14.08 1.81
CA ALA A 266 -15.00 -15.38 2.39
C ALA A 266 -13.55 -15.82 2.10
N ALA A 267 -13.08 -15.64 0.87
CA ALA A 267 -11.72 -15.99 0.49
C ALA A 267 -10.68 -15.17 1.26
N ILE A 268 -10.91 -13.87 1.47
CA ILE A 268 -9.99 -12.97 2.19
C ILE A 268 -9.78 -13.45 3.63
N TYR A 269 -10.84 -13.60 4.43
CA TYR A 269 -10.65 -13.93 5.85
C TYR A 269 -10.26 -15.39 6.08
N LYS A 270 -10.67 -16.33 5.21
CA LYS A 270 -10.27 -17.75 5.33
C LYS A 270 -8.81 -17.99 4.94
N ASN A 271 -8.24 -17.15 4.10
CA ASN A 271 -6.84 -17.25 3.68
C ASN A 271 -5.91 -16.23 4.38
N ALA A 272 -6.42 -15.38 5.27
CA ALA A 272 -5.63 -14.33 5.94
C ALA A 272 -4.38 -14.87 6.64
N ASP A 273 -4.45 -16.06 7.24
CA ASP A 273 -3.31 -16.71 7.90
C ASP A 273 -2.17 -17.08 6.94
N LEU A 274 -2.45 -17.37 5.65
CA LEU A 274 -1.41 -17.66 4.66
C LEU A 274 -0.47 -16.48 4.44
N PHE A 275 -1.00 -15.27 4.58
CA PHE A 275 -0.25 -14.04 4.45
C PHE A 275 0.42 -13.61 5.75
N SER A 276 0.31 -14.41 6.82
CA SER A 276 0.90 -14.09 8.11
C SER A 276 2.35 -14.53 8.18
N LYS A 277 3.23 -13.59 8.52
CA LYS A 277 4.64 -13.84 8.85
C LYS A 277 4.89 -13.48 10.31
N GLY A 278 4.11 -14.08 11.22
CA GLY A 278 4.21 -13.78 12.65
C GLY A 278 3.57 -12.45 13.00
N TYR A 279 4.39 -11.44 13.30
CA TYR A 279 3.92 -10.07 13.59
C TYR A 279 3.94 -9.18 12.34
N TRP A 280 4.45 -9.71 11.22
CA TRP A 280 4.50 -9.06 9.93
C TRP A 280 3.62 -9.77 8.89
N SER A 281 3.51 -9.18 7.69
CA SER A 281 2.75 -9.75 6.59
C SER A 281 3.64 -10.18 5.42
N TYR A 282 3.26 -11.28 4.77
CA TYR A 282 3.59 -11.49 3.37
C TYR A 282 2.73 -10.56 2.50
N TYR A 283 3.31 -10.11 1.39
CA TYR A 283 2.64 -9.32 0.38
C TYR A 283 1.75 -10.22 -0.50
N ASP A 284 2.25 -11.42 -0.80
CA ASP A 284 1.63 -12.40 -1.68
C ASP A 284 1.75 -13.82 -1.12
N ASN A 285 1.14 -14.79 -1.81
CA ASN A 285 1.11 -16.18 -1.37
C ASN A 285 2.33 -17.00 -1.83
N ILE A 286 3.27 -16.37 -2.55
CA ILE A 286 4.53 -16.99 -2.98
C ILE A 286 5.70 -16.64 -2.02
N GLY A 287 5.41 -15.95 -0.91
CA GLY A 287 6.33 -15.77 0.21
C GLY A 287 7.12 -14.46 0.21
N ASN A 288 6.76 -13.48 -0.63
CA ASN A 288 7.39 -12.16 -0.58
C ASN A 288 6.97 -11.42 0.69
N ALA A 289 7.92 -11.05 1.55
CA ALA A 289 7.61 -10.25 2.74
C ALA A 289 7.23 -8.81 2.34
N SER A 290 6.18 -8.25 2.96
CA SER A 290 5.78 -6.86 2.73
C SER A 290 6.86 -5.88 3.19
N ASN A 291 7.05 -4.75 2.51
CA ASN A 291 7.78 -3.63 3.10
C ASN A 291 6.92 -2.90 4.16
N ILE A 292 7.46 -1.84 4.80
CA ILE A 292 6.75 -1.10 5.86
C ILE A 292 5.41 -0.55 5.34
N LYS A 293 5.43 0.10 4.17
CA LYS A 293 4.23 0.58 3.48
C LYS A 293 3.17 -0.51 3.30
N TYR A 294 3.49 -1.61 2.65
CA TYR A 294 2.49 -2.63 2.32
C TYR A 294 2.01 -3.41 3.54
N HIS A 295 2.84 -3.57 4.57
CA HIS A 295 2.38 -4.11 5.84
C HIS A 295 1.31 -3.21 6.49
N ALA A 296 1.53 -1.89 6.46
CA ALA A 296 0.56 -0.92 6.96
C ALA A 296 -0.76 -0.92 6.14
N ILE A 297 -0.65 -1.07 4.81
CA ILE A 297 -1.82 -1.22 3.91
C ILE A 297 -2.58 -2.50 4.23
N ASN A 298 -1.91 -3.66 4.27
CA ASN A 298 -2.53 -4.95 4.56
C ASN A 298 -3.26 -4.93 5.92
N LEU A 299 -2.64 -4.35 6.94
CA LEU A 299 -3.29 -4.17 8.25
C LEU A 299 -4.54 -3.28 8.15
N ALA A 300 -4.47 -2.15 7.45
CA ALA A 300 -5.60 -1.23 7.33
C ALA A 300 -6.77 -1.83 6.53
N LEU A 301 -6.47 -2.64 5.51
CA LEU A 301 -7.44 -3.38 4.72
C LEU A 301 -8.13 -4.48 5.54
N LEU A 302 -7.39 -5.27 6.31
CA LEU A 302 -8.00 -6.31 7.17
C LEU A 302 -8.80 -5.71 8.35
N LYS A 303 -8.39 -4.53 8.84
CA LYS A 303 -9.14 -3.78 9.86
C LYS A 303 -10.44 -3.19 9.37
N ASP A 304 -10.65 -3.16 8.06
CA ASP A 304 -11.87 -2.61 7.52
C ASP A 304 -13.08 -3.44 8.02
N PRO A 305 -14.08 -2.84 8.70
CA PRO A 305 -15.22 -3.58 9.24
C PRO A 305 -16.05 -4.28 8.17
N ARG A 306 -15.89 -3.90 6.88
CA ARG A 306 -16.53 -4.56 5.74
C ARG A 306 -15.87 -5.91 5.42
N ILE A 307 -14.60 -6.09 5.81
CA ILE A 307 -13.82 -7.32 5.65
C ILE A 307 -13.78 -8.12 6.94
N ALA A 308 -13.55 -7.43 8.06
CA ALA A 308 -13.22 -8.02 9.35
C ALA A 308 -14.20 -9.14 9.74
N GLU A 309 -13.61 -10.25 10.15
CA GLU A 309 -14.28 -11.46 10.65
C GLU A 309 -13.47 -12.04 11.80
N GLU A 310 -14.13 -12.77 12.71
CA GLU A 310 -13.49 -13.37 13.89
C GLU A 310 -12.25 -14.22 13.51
N ALA A 311 -12.36 -14.97 12.41
CA ALA A 311 -11.28 -15.78 11.86
C ALA A 311 -9.99 -14.98 11.54
N SER A 312 -10.11 -13.73 11.12
CA SER A 312 -8.97 -12.87 10.75
C SER A 312 -8.43 -12.02 11.91
N MET A 313 -9.15 -11.93 13.03
CA MET A 313 -8.80 -11.03 14.14
C MET A 313 -7.46 -11.37 14.80
N GLN A 314 -7.05 -12.64 14.81
CA GLN A 314 -5.77 -13.03 15.39
C GLN A 314 -4.60 -12.51 14.56
N VAL A 315 -4.69 -12.60 13.23
CA VAL A 315 -3.73 -12.03 12.28
C VAL A 315 -3.67 -10.52 12.46
N GLU A 316 -4.82 -9.87 12.47
CA GLU A 316 -4.94 -8.41 12.63
C GLU A 316 -4.27 -7.91 13.92
N LYS A 317 -4.49 -8.59 15.06
CA LYS A 317 -3.87 -8.24 16.34
C LYS A 317 -2.35 -8.35 16.31
N LYS A 318 -1.81 -9.41 15.70
CA LYS A 318 -0.36 -9.59 15.55
C LYS A 318 0.24 -8.50 14.66
N TRP A 319 -0.38 -8.24 13.52
CA TRP A 319 0.06 -7.19 12.60
C TRP A 319 -0.05 -5.79 13.20
N ALA A 320 -1.06 -5.53 14.04
CA ALA A 320 -1.16 -4.27 14.78
C ALA A 320 0.02 -4.05 15.73
N ILE A 321 0.57 -5.12 16.33
CA ILE A 321 1.80 -5.05 17.13
C ILE A 321 3.01 -4.80 16.22
N GLY A 322 3.12 -5.51 15.09
CA GLY A 322 4.15 -5.32 14.07
C GLY A 322 4.24 -3.87 13.59
N HIS A 323 3.10 -3.33 13.18
CA HIS A 323 2.95 -1.95 12.72
C HIS A 323 3.26 -0.91 13.80
N ARG A 324 3.01 -1.22 15.09
CA ARG A 324 3.33 -0.32 16.20
C ARG A 324 4.82 -0.27 16.53
N PHE A 325 5.55 -1.35 16.27
CA PHE A 325 6.98 -1.48 16.55
C PHE A 325 7.77 -1.86 15.29
N PRO A 326 7.70 -1.04 14.22
CA PRO A 326 8.29 -1.39 12.93
C PRO A 326 9.79 -1.59 13.01
N ILE A 327 10.52 -0.91 13.92
CA ILE A 327 11.97 -1.12 14.07
C ILE A 327 12.31 -2.58 14.39
N VAL A 328 11.50 -3.25 15.20
CA VAL A 328 11.76 -4.64 15.61
C VAL A 328 11.34 -5.57 14.50
N PHE A 329 10.07 -5.48 14.10
CA PHE A 329 9.47 -6.48 13.21
C PHE A 329 9.88 -6.31 11.76
N TYR A 330 10.15 -5.10 11.27
CA TYR A 330 10.72 -4.93 9.93
C TYR A 330 12.16 -5.46 9.85
N LEU A 331 12.97 -5.28 10.90
CA LEU A 331 14.33 -5.82 10.93
C LEU A 331 14.36 -7.35 11.04
N LEU A 332 13.41 -7.96 11.76
CA LEU A 332 13.32 -9.41 11.88
C LEU A 332 12.65 -10.06 10.66
N GLU A 333 11.49 -9.56 10.27
CA GLU A 333 10.56 -10.25 9.36
C GLU A 333 10.41 -9.57 7.99
N GLY A 334 10.80 -8.30 7.86
CA GLY A 334 10.73 -7.54 6.61
C GLY A 334 11.68 -8.06 5.52
N PRO A 335 11.42 -7.73 4.24
CA PRO A 335 12.18 -8.21 3.09
C PRO A 335 13.64 -7.78 3.14
N LEU A 336 14.54 -8.71 2.81
CA LEU A 336 15.95 -8.39 2.63
C LEU A 336 16.10 -7.45 1.43
N SER A 337 16.48 -6.20 1.72
CA SER A 337 16.54 -5.15 0.71
C SER A 337 17.54 -4.08 1.14
N VAL A 338 17.98 -3.27 0.18
CA VAL A 338 18.78 -2.07 0.46
C VAL A 338 18.03 -1.13 1.42
N ALA A 339 16.69 -1.07 1.31
CA ALA A 339 15.87 -0.28 2.24
C ALA A 339 16.01 -0.77 3.69
N LYS A 340 15.97 -2.09 3.92
CA LYS A 340 16.13 -2.69 5.25
C LYS A 340 17.51 -2.42 5.84
N ILE A 341 18.56 -2.56 5.04
CA ILE A 341 19.93 -2.28 5.48
C ILE A 341 20.08 -0.80 5.82
N HIS A 342 19.62 0.10 4.96
CA HIS A 342 19.71 1.54 5.21
C HIS A 342 18.89 1.95 6.43
N PHE A 343 17.69 1.38 6.59
CA PHE A 343 16.85 1.56 7.78
C PHE A 343 17.58 1.11 9.05
N ALA A 344 18.24 -0.06 9.04
CA ALA A 344 19.04 -0.53 10.17
C ALA A 344 20.18 0.43 10.52
N LEU A 345 20.93 0.90 9.53
CA LEU A 345 22.05 1.83 9.73
C LEU A 345 21.60 3.17 10.28
N ILE A 346 20.54 3.76 9.71
CA ILE A 346 19.96 5.02 10.22
C ILE A 346 19.45 4.84 11.65
N SER A 347 18.81 3.70 11.94
CA SER A 347 18.32 3.39 13.28
C SER A 347 19.45 3.38 14.30
N VAL A 348 20.55 2.68 14.00
CA VAL A 348 21.75 2.64 14.85
C VAL A 348 22.34 4.04 15.03
N LEU A 349 22.42 4.83 13.96
CA LEU A 349 22.96 6.20 14.00
C LEU A 349 22.12 7.11 14.91
N ILE A 350 20.80 7.15 14.72
CA ILE A 350 19.89 7.99 15.53
C ILE A 350 19.95 7.58 17.00
N ILE A 351 19.87 6.28 17.29
CA ILE A 351 19.92 5.74 18.66
C ILE A 351 21.25 6.13 19.33
N SER A 352 22.37 5.97 18.62
CA SER A 352 23.70 6.31 19.12
C SER A 352 23.86 7.81 19.36
N LEU A 353 23.37 8.65 18.43
CA LEU A 353 23.43 10.10 18.53
C LEU A 353 22.59 10.61 19.71
N CYS A 354 21.38 10.09 19.90
CA CYS A 354 20.55 10.46 21.06
C CYS A 354 21.22 10.05 22.38
N GLY A 355 21.85 8.88 22.44
CA GLY A 355 22.66 8.45 23.59
C GLY A 355 23.84 9.40 23.88
N LEU A 356 24.56 9.83 22.84
CA LEU A 356 25.67 10.77 22.96
C LEU A 356 25.19 12.16 23.42
N VAL A 357 24.15 12.70 22.80
CA VAL A 357 23.58 14.02 23.14
C VAL A 357 23.08 14.04 24.58
N ALA A 358 22.39 12.99 25.03
CA ALA A 358 21.95 12.88 26.41
C ALA A 358 23.14 12.83 27.40
N SER A 359 24.21 12.13 27.03
CA SER A 359 25.43 12.02 27.84
C SER A 359 26.17 13.36 27.95
N VAL A 360 26.34 14.07 26.84
CA VAL A 360 27.01 15.39 26.79
C VAL A 360 26.16 16.44 27.51
N GLY A 361 24.86 16.49 27.24
CA GLY A 361 23.93 17.42 27.91
C GLY A 361 23.93 17.23 29.43
N PHE A 362 23.93 15.98 29.89
CA PHE A 362 24.07 15.67 31.31
C PHE A 362 25.39 16.18 31.88
N HIS A 363 26.51 15.97 31.19
CA HIS A 363 27.83 16.44 31.63
C HIS A 363 27.90 17.97 31.74
N VAL A 364 27.35 18.70 30.76
CA VAL A 364 27.29 20.17 30.76
C VAL A 364 26.45 20.68 31.93
N LEU A 365 25.28 20.08 32.18
CA LEU A 365 24.41 20.46 33.29
C LEU A 365 25.06 20.21 34.66
N GLN A 366 25.84 19.13 34.80
CA GLN A 366 26.60 18.88 36.04
C GLN A 366 27.69 19.93 36.25
N ARG A 367 28.45 20.29 35.21
CA ARG A 367 29.49 21.34 35.30
C ARG A 367 28.93 22.71 35.69
N LYS A 368 27.71 23.04 35.23
CA LYS A 368 27.02 24.28 35.62
C LYS A 368 26.51 24.29 37.07
N LYS A 369 26.30 23.12 37.69
CA LYS A 369 25.91 23.01 39.11
C LYS A 369 27.10 23.01 40.08
N SER A 370 28.30 22.68 39.58
CA SER A 370 29.53 22.66 40.38
C SER A 370 30.31 23.98 40.35
N ARG A 371 29.88 24.92 39.50
CA ARG A 371 30.29 26.33 39.52
C ARG A 371 29.18 27.12 40.17
#